data_AF-A0A2D8FNG1-F1
#
_entry.id   AF-A0A2D8FNG1-F1
#
_cell.length_a   1.000
_cell.length_b   1.000
_cell.length_c   1.000
_cell.angle_alpha   90.00
_cell.angle_beta   90.00
_cell.angle_gamma   90.00
#
_symmetry.space_group_name_H-M   'P 1'
#
loop_
_entity.id
_entity.type
_entity.pdbx_description
1 polymer ?
#
loop_
_entity_poly.entity_id
_entity_poly.type
_entity_poly.pdbx_seq_one_letter_code
_entity_poly.pdbx_strand_id
1 'polypeptide(L)' 'MTQTASSSPAAAPRPVHDIVIIGGGAGGLELAARLGRRFGPRQGRRRVLLIDRSIFHLWKPSLHEVAAG' A
#
# COMPACT_ATOMS: atom_id res chain seq x y z
N MET A 1 -9.75 -34.56 36.59
CA MET A 1 -10.66 -33.40 36.47
C MET A 1 -9.88 -32.24 35.87
N THR A 2 -10.38 -31.75 34.73
CA THR A 2 -10.13 -30.44 34.08
C THR A 2 -8.71 -30.04 33.69
N GLN A 3 -8.47 -30.26 32.39
CA GLN A 3 -7.59 -29.56 31.47
C GLN A 3 -7.91 -28.05 31.42
N THR A 4 -6.89 -27.19 31.36
CA THR A 4 -7.00 -25.90 30.65
C THR A 4 -5.77 -25.78 29.76
N ALA A 5 -5.89 -26.34 28.56
CA ALA A 5 -5.01 -26.00 27.46
C ALA A 5 -5.26 -24.52 27.15
N SER A 6 -4.26 -23.68 27.40
CA SER A 6 -4.19 -22.34 26.80
C SER A 6 -3.98 -22.54 25.29
N SER A 7 -5.07 -22.69 24.55
CA SER A 7 -5.04 -22.68 23.09
C SER A 7 -4.67 -21.28 22.63
N SER A 8 -3.38 -21.08 22.40
CA SER A 8 -2.86 -20.01 21.56
C SER A 8 -3.75 -19.90 20.33
N PRO A 9 -4.27 -18.72 19.95
CA PRO A 9 -4.93 -18.61 18.67
C PRO A 9 -3.89 -19.03 17.64
N ALA A 10 -4.16 -20.11 16.91
CA ALA A 10 -3.44 -20.41 15.68
C ALA A 10 -3.53 -19.13 14.85
N ALA A 11 -2.47 -18.34 14.86
CA ALA A 11 -2.52 -16.96 14.40
C ALA A 11 -2.90 -17.00 12.92
N ALA A 12 -4.15 -16.59 12.67
CA ALA A 12 -4.80 -16.53 11.38
C ALA A 12 -3.85 -15.94 10.30
N PRO A 13 -3.99 -16.35 9.03
CA PRO A 13 -3.10 -15.91 7.96
C PRO A 13 -2.92 -14.38 7.98
N ARG A 14 -1.72 -13.94 8.37
CA ARG A 14 -1.34 -12.52 8.47
C ARG A 14 -1.16 -11.93 7.07
N PRO A 15 -1.38 -10.61 6.93
CA PRO A 15 -2.39 -10.08 6.03
C PRO A 15 -2.01 -10.05 4.55
N VAL A 16 -3.06 -9.82 3.78
CA VAL A 16 -3.30 -9.85 2.33
C VAL A 16 -2.30 -9.04 1.46
N HIS A 17 -1.27 -8.39 2.02
CA HIS A 17 -0.22 -7.67 1.28
C HIS A 17 1.12 -7.65 2.04
N ASP A 18 2.22 -7.95 1.36
CA ASP A 18 3.58 -7.96 1.95
C ASP A 18 4.15 -6.55 2.19
N ILE A 19 3.72 -5.57 1.38
CA ILE A 19 4.24 -4.21 1.33
C ILE A 19 3.06 -3.24 1.31
N VAL A 20 3.00 -2.35 2.30
CA VAL A 20 2.01 -1.28 2.38
C VAL A 20 2.71 0.06 2.21
N ILE A 21 2.25 0.85 1.26
CA ILE A 21 2.73 2.19 0.95
C ILE A 21 1.63 3.16 1.39
N ILE A 22 1.97 4.15 2.21
CA ILE A 22 1.03 5.16 2.71
C ILE A 22 1.40 6.51 2.12
N GLY A 23 0.46 7.15 1.43
CA GLY A 23 0.62 8.42 0.71
C GLY A 23 0.98 8.21 -0.76
N GLY A 24 0.13 8.70 -1.67
CA GLY A 24 0.24 8.52 -3.12
C GLY A 24 1.20 9.48 -3.83
N GLY A 25 2.21 10.02 -3.11
CA GLY A 25 3.20 11.02 -3.56
C GLY A 25 3.80 10.70 -4.93
N ALA A 26 4.55 11.61 -5.56
CA ALA A 26 5.36 11.15 -6.70
C ALA A 26 6.26 9.97 -6.28
N GLY A 27 6.82 10.01 -5.07
CA GLY A 27 7.54 8.86 -4.51
C GLY A 27 6.66 7.64 -4.22
N GLY A 28 5.44 7.83 -3.70
CA GLY A 28 4.55 6.75 -3.29
C GLY A 28 3.94 5.98 -4.47
N LEU A 29 3.42 6.70 -5.46
CA LEU A 29 2.87 6.11 -6.67
C LEU A 29 3.97 5.50 -7.54
N GLU A 30 5.12 6.16 -7.65
CA GLU A 30 6.25 5.61 -8.40
C GLU A 30 6.79 4.33 -7.76
N LEU A 31 6.92 4.29 -6.43
CA LEU A 31 7.33 3.10 -5.71
C LEU A 31 6.31 1.97 -5.88
N ALA A 32 5.02 2.25 -5.74
CA ALA A 32 3.95 1.27 -5.93
C ALA A 32 4.00 0.67 -7.35
N ALA A 33 4.19 1.53 -8.36
CA ALA A 33 4.27 1.11 -9.76
C ALA A 33 5.53 0.29 -10.06
N ARG A 34 6.69 0.70 -9.53
CA ARG A 34 7.95 -0.04 -9.68
C ARG A 34 7.88 -1.42 -9.03
N LEU A 35 7.34 -1.51 -7.81
CA LEU A 35 7.17 -2.79 -7.13
C LEU A 35 6.12 -3.67 -7.82
N GLY A 36 5.00 -3.10 -8.26
CA GLY A 36 4.00 -3.82 -9.06
C GLY A 36 4.59 -4.42 -10.34
N ARG A 37 5.41 -3.67 -11.08
CA ARG A 37 6.13 -4.17 -12.26
C ARG A 37 7.15 -5.25 -11.91
N ARG A 38 7.92 -5.06 -10.83
CA ARG A 38 8.94 -6.02 -10.39
C ARG A 38 8.35 -7.37 -10.00
N PHE A 39 7.18 -7.39 -9.36
CA PHE A 39 6.51 -8.62 -8.94
C PHE A 39 5.58 -9.20 -10.02
N GLY A 40 5.34 -8.45 -11.09
CA GLY A 40 4.42 -8.85 -12.16
C GLY A 40 2.93 -8.69 -11.78
N PRO A 41 2.02 -8.83 -12.75
CA PRO A 41 0.61 -8.42 -12.63
C PRO A 41 -0.21 -9.23 -11.62
N ARG A 42 0.19 -10.48 -11.34
CA ARG A 42 -0.51 -11.36 -10.38
C ARG A 42 0.03 -11.20 -8.96
N GLN A 43 1.36 -11.33 -8.78
CA GLN A 43 1.99 -11.19 -7.47
C GLN A 43 2.01 -9.75 -6.98
N GLY A 44 2.26 -8.76 -7.85
CA GLY A 44 2.30 -7.34 -7.46
C GLY A 44 1.01 -6.86 -6.82
N ARG A 45 -0.16 -7.23 -7.40
CA ARG A 45 -1.49 -6.89 -6.84
C ARG A 45 -1.75 -7.53 -5.48
N ARG A 46 -1.21 -8.74 -5.25
CA ARG A 46 -1.33 -9.43 -3.96
C ARG A 46 -0.30 -8.98 -2.94
N ARG A 47 0.78 -8.32 -3.34
CA ARG A 47 1.89 -8.00 -2.45
C ARG A 47 1.99 -6.53 -2.11
N VAL A 48 1.51 -5.64 -2.96
CA VAL A 48 1.66 -4.19 -2.79
C VAL A 48 0.29 -3.55 -2.60
N LEU A 49 0.09 -2.88 -1.48
CA LEU A 49 -1.08 -2.04 -1.20
C LEU A 49 -0.64 -0.59 -1.10
N LEU A 50 -1.20 0.28 -1.95
CA LEU A 50 -1.05 1.73 -1.82
C LEU A 50 -2.30 2.29 -1.16
N ILE A 51 -2.13 2.91 0.00
CA ILE A 51 -3.19 3.62 0.72
C ILE A 51 -2.90 5.10 0.57
N ASP A 52 -3.85 5.85 0.02
CA ASP A 52 -3.71 7.28 -0.16
C ASP A 52 -4.99 8.02 0.22
N ARG A 53 -4.84 9.25 0.72
CA ARG A 53 -5.94 10.08 1.20
C ARG A 53 -6.64 10.84 0.06
N SER A 54 -5.97 11.07 -1.06
CA SER A 54 -6.49 11.87 -2.17
C SER A 54 -6.00 11.32 -3.51
N ILE A 55 -6.91 10.92 -4.40
CA ILE A 55 -6.58 10.50 -5.78
C ILE A 55 -5.86 11.58 -6.61
N PHE A 56 -5.86 12.82 -6.13
CA PHE A 56 -5.11 13.93 -6.70
C PHE A 56 -3.91 14.26 -5.84
N HIS A 57 -2.74 14.00 -6.40
CA HIS A 57 -1.48 14.47 -5.90
C HIS A 57 -1.25 15.91 -6.36
N LEU A 58 -1.92 16.84 -5.67
CA LEU A 58 -1.62 18.26 -5.78
C LEU A 58 -0.19 18.50 -5.28
N TRP A 59 0.76 18.42 -6.21
CA TRP A 59 2.06 19.05 -6.08
C TRP A 59 1.79 20.54 -5.97
N LYS A 60 1.91 21.08 -4.76
CA LYS A 60 1.84 22.52 -4.48
C LYS A 60 2.76 23.39 -5.39
N PRO A 61 3.86 22.88 -5.99
CA PRO A 61 4.58 23.58 -7.08
C PRO A 61 3.78 23.85 -8.37
N SER A 62 2.77 23.05 -8.69
CA SER A 62 2.02 23.20 -9.96
C SER A 62 0.82 24.14 -9.86
N LEU A 63 0.56 24.73 -8.69
CA LEU A 63 -0.54 25.70 -8.53
C LEU A 63 -0.25 27.02 -9.27
N HIS A 64 1.02 27.38 -9.42
CA HIS A 64 1.45 28.59 -10.12
C HIS A 64 1.46 28.38 -11.63
N GLU A 65 1.77 27.17 -12.12
CA GLU A 65 1.62 26.80 -13.52
C GLU A 65 0.14 26.68 -13.93
N VAL A 66 -0.71 26.05 -13.11
CA VAL A 66 -2.17 25.97 -13.38
C VAL A 66 -2.87 27.34 -13.25
N ALA A 67 -2.33 28.27 -12.45
CA ALA A 67 -2.82 29.65 -12.40
C ALA A 67 -2.31 30.51 -13.58
N ALA A 68 -1.23 30.10 -14.26
CA ALA A 68 -0.68 30.80 -15.41
C ALA A 68 -1.28 30.36 -16.76
N GLY A 69 -1.92 29.18 -16.81
CA GLY A 69 -2.62 28.65 -17.99
C GLY A 69 -1.76 27.71 -18.82
#